data_AF-A0A9D4WVZ6-F1
#
_entry.id   AF-A0A9D4WVZ6-F1
#
_cell.length_a   1.000
_cell.length_b   1.000
_cell.length_c   1.000
_cell.angle_alpha   90.00
_cell.angle_beta   90.00
_cell.angle_gamma   90.00
#
_symmetry.space_group_name_H-M   'P 1'
#
loop_
_entity.id
_entity.type
_entity.pdbx_description
1 polymer ?
#
loop_
_entity_poly.entity_id
_entity_poly.type
_entity_poly.pdbx_seq_one_letter_code
_entity_poly.pdbx_strand_id
1 'polypeptide(L)'
;MYYSWIKYEHEPRVYKKKSSKQDTIADSTTEAEYIAASSAAKEVVWIKKFISELGIVPSIMDPIGLYCDNNGAIAQAKEPRSHQ
;
A
#
# COMPACT_ATOMS: atom_id res chain seq x y z
N MET A 1 -52.81 25.58 6.57
CA MET A 1 -52.35 24.52 7.50
C MET A 1 -51.60 23.50 6.64
N TYR A 2 -50.38 23.00 6.86
CA TYR A 2 -49.36 23.04 7.93
C TYR A 2 -48.06 22.49 7.24
N TYR A 3 -46.88 23.15 7.41
CA TYR A 3 -45.44 22.72 7.27
C TYR A 3 -44.96 21.99 5.97
N SER A 4 -44.00 22.44 5.14
CA SER A 4 -42.59 22.92 5.24
C SER A 4 -41.51 21.86 5.55
N TRP A 5 -40.41 21.91 4.77
CA TRP A 5 -39.07 21.25 4.85
C TRP A 5 -39.01 19.81 4.29
N ILE A 6 -38.13 19.45 3.35
CA ILE A 6 -36.67 19.44 3.45
C ILE A 6 -36.03 19.72 2.08
N LYS A 7 -35.10 20.68 2.07
CA LYS A 7 -34.12 20.85 0.99
C LYS A 7 -33.19 19.64 0.97
N TYR A 8 -33.20 18.86 -0.11
CA TYR A 8 -32.08 17.97 -0.43
C TYR A 8 -31.05 18.75 -1.22
N GLU A 9 -30.29 19.60 -0.53
CA GLU A 9 -29.04 20.14 -1.06
C GLU A 9 -27.97 19.08 -0.80
N HIS A 10 -27.66 18.29 -1.85
CA HIS A 10 -26.55 17.34 -1.85
C HIS A 10 -25.24 18.14 -1.84
N GLU A 11 -24.75 18.50 -0.66
CA GLU A 11 -23.38 18.96 -0.45
C GLU A 11 -22.40 17.88 -0.93
N PRO A 12 -21.55 18.14 -1.95
CA PRO A 12 -20.53 17.18 -2.36
C PRO A 12 -19.49 17.09 -1.25
N ARG A 13 -19.44 15.94 -0.55
CA ARG A 13 -18.38 15.63 0.42
C ARG A 13 -17.04 15.61 -0.31
N VAL A 14 -16.33 16.73 -0.32
CA VAL A 14 -14.96 16.82 -0.80
C VAL A 14 -14.06 16.05 0.16
N TYR A 15 -13.54 14.90 -0.29
CA TYR A 15 -12.55 14.15 0.47
C TYR A 15 -11.21 14.92 0.42
N LYS A 16 -10.78 15.47 1.56
CA LYS A 16 -9.44 16.05 1.69
C LYS A 16 -8.42 14.91 1.82
N LYS A 17 -7.61 14.70 0.78
CA LYS A 17 -6.47 13.79 0.83
C LYS A 17 -5.29 14.49 1.53
N LYS A 18 -4.86 13.98 2.68
CA LYS A 18 -3.61 14.39 3.32
C LYS A 18 -2.44 13.75 2.56
N SER A 19 -1.46 14.54 2.16
CA SER A 19 -0.19 14.07 1.60
C SER A 19 0.91 14.27 2.64
N SER A 20 1.68 13.21 2.90
CA SER A 20 2.92 13.27 3.68
C SER A 20 4.07 13.05 2.71
N LYS A 21 5.16 13.83 2.83
CA LYS A 21 6.38 13.54 2.07
C LYS A 21 6.89 12.17 2.50
N GLN A 22 7.08 11.28 1.55
CA GLN A 22 7.78 10.03 1.76
C GLN A 22 9.29 10.31 1.68
N ASP A 23 10.09 9.65 2.51
CA ASP A 23 11.56 9.79 2.48
C ASP A 23 12.17 9.26 1.17
N THR A 24 11.46 8.34 0.50
CA THR A 24 11.83 7.84 -0.82
C THR A 24 10.87 8.41 -1.86
N ILE A 25 11.41 9.05 -2.89
CA ILE A 25 10.67 9.53 -4.06
C ILE A 25 10.67 8.39 -5.08
N ALA A 26 9.50 8.08 -5.63
CA ALA A 26 9.34 7.15 -6.74
C ALA A 26 9.05 7.94 -8.02
N ASP A 27 9.76 7.62 -9.09
CA ASP A 27 9.60 8.27 -10.40
C ASP A 27 8.44 7.67 -11.21
N SER A 28 7.88 6.54 -10.74
CA SER A 28 6.71 5.88 -11.33
C SER A 28 5.82 5.19 -10.27
N THR A 29 4.59 4.86 -10.65
CA THR A 29 3.68 4.07 -9.81
C THR A 29 4.22 2.67 -9.54
N THR A 30 4.83 2.03 -10.54
CA THR A 30 5.46 0.71 -10.43
C THR A 30 6.61 0.72 -9.42
N GLU A 31 7.42 1.77 -9.44
CA GLU A 31 8.52 1.93 -8.48
C GLU A 31 7.98 2.16 -7.06
N ALA A 32 6.91 2.96 -6.91
CA ALA A 32 6.26 3.17 -5.63
C ALA A 32 5.71 1.86 -5.03
N GLU A 33 5.09 1.01 -5.87
CA GLU A 33 4.62 -0.33 -5.48
C GLU A 33 5.77 -1.22 -5.00
N TYR A 34 6.90 -1.22 -5.73
CA TYR A 34 8.08 -1.98 -5.36
C TYR A 34 8.70 -1.50 -4.02
N ILE A 35 8.81 -0.19 -3.82
CA ILE A 35 9.30 0.40 -2.56
C ILE A 35 8.38 0.01 -1.40
N ALA A 36 7.06 0.05 -1.60
CA ALA A 36 6.09 -0.35 -0.59
C ALA A 36 6.21 -1.85 -0.25
N ALA A 37 6.31 -2.72 -1.26
CA ALA A 37 6.49 -4.16 -1.06
C ALA A 37 7.81 -4.49 -0.35
N SER A 38 8.91 -3.81 -0.70
CA SER A 38 10.21 -3.94 -0.04
C SER A 38 10.16 -3.52 1.43
N SER A 39 9.45 -2.42 1.73
CA SER A 39 9.25 -1.94 3.10
C SER A 39 8.43 -2.94 3.91
N ALA A 40 7.33 -3.45 3.36
CA ALA A 40 6.50 -4.47 4.01
C ALA A 40 7.29 -5.77 4.26
N ALA A 41 8.15 -6.19 3.33
CA ALA A 41 9.02 -7.35 3.53
C ALA A 41 9.98 -7.17 4.71
N LYS A 42 10.59 -5.98 4.85
CA LYS A 42 11.46 -5.65 5.99
C LYS A 42 10.71 -5.71 7.31
N GLU A 43 9.49 -5.18 7.36
CA GLU A 43 8.65 -5.22 8.56
C GLU A 43 8.28 -6.65 8.94
N VAL A 44 7.90 -7.48 7.97
CA VAL A 44 7.59 -8.89 8.20
C VAL A 44 8.78 -9.64 8.80
N VAL A 45 9.98 -9.41 8.26
CA VAL A 45 11.22 -10.00 8.80
C VAL A 45 11.47 -9.52 10.24
N TRP A 46 11.27 -8.22 10.51
CA TRP A 46 11.44 -7.66 11.84
C TRP A 46 10.45 -8.26 12.85
N ILE A 47 9.16 -8.35 12.49
CA ILE A 47 8.11 -8.97 13.32
C ILE A 47 8.44 -10.43 13.61
N LYS A 48 8.88 -11.19 12.60
CA LYS A 48 9.29 -12.59 12.78
C LYS A 48 10.42 -12.73 13.78
N LYS A 49 11.45 -11.88 13.67
CA LYS A 49 12.58 -11.87 14.60
C LYS A 49 12.13 -11.49 16.01
N PHE A 50 11.35 -10.41 16.14
CA PHE A 50 10.85 -9.94 17.42
C PHE A 50 10.02 -11.00 18.16
N ILE A 51 9.10 -11.67 17.46
CA ILE A 51 8.29 -12.74 18.07
C ILE A 51 9.14 -13.96 18.42
N SER A 52 10.14 -14.29 17.60
CA SER A 52 11.07 -15.40 17.87
C SER A 52 11.89 -15.14 19.14
N GLU A 53 12.35 -13.90 19.34
CA GLU A 53 13.10 -13.49 20.54
C GLU A 53 12.24 -13.55 21.80
N LEU A 54 10.94 -13.26 21.70
CA LEU A 54 10.03 -13.35 22.83
C LEU A 54 9.66 -14.79 23.22
N GLY A 55 9.93 -15.79 22.36
CA GLY A 55 9.72 -17.21 22.67
C GLY A 55 8.26 -17.63 22.85
N ILE A 56 7.30 -16.79 22.43
CA ILE A 56 5.88 -16.95 22.80
C ILE A 56 5.13 -17.89 21.85
N VAL A 57 5.58 -18.04 20.59
CA VAL A 57 4.82 -18.77 19.57
C VAL A 57 5.72 -19.54 18.58
N PRO A 58 5.68 -20.89 18.55
CA PRO A 58 6.40 -21.72 17.58
C PRO A 58 5.93 -21.55 16.13
N SER A 59 4.68 -21.11 15.92
CA SER A 59 4.09 -20.96 14.57
C SER A 59 4.69 -19.81 13.74
N ILE A 60 5.57 -18.98 14.32
CA ILE A 60 6.31 -17.95 13.57
C ILE A 60 7.38 -18.58 12.64
N MET A 61 7.67 -19.87 12.78
CA MET A 61 8.66 -20.57 11.96
C MET A 61 8.25 -20.69 10.50
N ASP A 62 6.95 -20.76 10.21
CA ASP A 62 6.45 -20.92 8.84
C ASP A 62 6.78 -19.71 7.95
N PRO A 63 6.88 -19.91 6.62
CA PRO A 63 7.01 -18.81 5.68
C PRO A 63 5.83 -17.84 5.76
N ILE A 64 6.10 -16.55 5.80
CA ILE A 64 5.06 -15.51 5.75
C ILE A 64 4.89 -15.09 4.30
N GLY A 65 3.71 -15.35 3.74
CA GLY A 65 3.36 -14.92 2.40
C GLY A 65 3.19 -13.40 2.33
N LEU A 66 3.96 -12.75 1.46
CA LEU A 66 3.80 -11.34 1.13
C LEU A 66 3.26 -11.23 -0.30
N TYR A 67 2.03 -10.75 -0.45
CA TYR A 67 1.41 -10.54 -1.75
C TYR A 67 1.41 -9.05 -2.08
N CYS A 68 1.84 -8.71 -3.28
CA CYS A 68 1.75 -7.36 -3.84
C CYS A 68 1.15 -7.43 -5.24
N ASP A 69 0.47 -6.35 -5.65
CA ASP A 69 0.13 -6.18 -7.06
C ASP A 69 1.42 -5.83 -7.82
N ASN A 70 1.78 -6.62 -8.82
CA ASN A 70 2.97 -6.39 -9.66
C ASN A 70 2.62 -6.15 -11.13
N ASN A 71 1.34 -5.89 -11.44
CA ASN A 71 0.88 -5.75 -12.83
C ASN A 71 1.67 -4.68 -13.60
N GLY A 72 2.07 -3.58 -12.94
CA GLY A 72 2.94 -2.55 -13.54
C GLY A 72 4.32 -3.08 -13.94
N ALA A 73 4.93 -3.93 -13.11
CA ALA A 73 6.23 -4.54 -13.39
C ALA A 73 6.13 -5.58 -14.53
N ILE A 74 5.04 -6.36 -14.57
CA ILE A 74 4.79 -7.32 -15.66
C ILE A 74 4.59 -6.60 -16.99
N ALA A 75 3.84 -5.50 -16.99
CA ALA A 75 3.64 -4.68 -18.19
C ALA A 75 4.97 -4.11 -18.68
N GLN A 76 5.78 -3.55 -17.78
CA GLN A 76 7.09 -3.00 -18.12
C GLN A 76 8.06 -4.07 -18.66
N ALA A 77 8.06 -5.29 -18.12
CA ALA A 77 8.90 -6.39 -18.61
C ALA A 77 8.47 -6.91 -19.99
N LYS A 78 7.21 -6.74 -20.37
CA LYS A 78 6.65 -7.16 -21.66
C LYS A 78 6.79 -6.10 -22.76
N GLU A 79 7.20 -4.88 -22.43
CA GLU A 79 7.49 -3.84 -23.41
C GLU A 79 8.99 -3.83 -23.79
N PRO A 80 9.40 -4.40 -24.94
CA PRO A 80 10.81 -4.41 -25.38
C PRO A 80 11.30 -3.05 -25.89
N ARG A 81 10.60 -1.94 -25.60
CA ARG A 81 10.87 -0.61 -26.16
C ARG A 81 10.77 0.48 -25.10
N SER A 82 11.85 0.65 -24.33
CA SER A 82 12.27 1.99 -23.92
C SER A 82 13.77 1.97 -23.62
N HIS A 83 14.55 1.67 -24.65
CA HIS A 83 15.91 2.15 -24.73
C HIS A 83 15.89 3.32 -25.70
N GLN A 84 16.00 4.53 -25.16
CA GLN A 84 16.56 5.65 -25.89
C GLN A 84 17.71 6.21 -25.07
#